data_AF-A0A365GWV8-F1
#
_entry.id   AF-A0A365GWV8-F1
#
_cell.length_a   1.000
_cell.length_b   1.000
_cell.length_c   1.000
_cell.angle_alpha   90.00
_cell.angle_beta   90.00
_cell.angle_gamma   90.00
#
_symmetry.space_group_name_H-M   'P 1'
#
loop_
_entity.id
_entity.type
_entity.pdbx_description
1 polymer ?
#
loop_
_entity_poly.entity_id
_entity_poly.type
_entity_poly.pdbx_seq_one_letter_code
_entity_poly.pdbx_strand_id
1 'polypeptide(L)' 'MFAAALCYRDGTGTAPDPVQAVRWFLNMLDVGNGDGVHEAIQLARSMTEEQINQAAKLAGREPDAHTLISTAHRLP' A
#
# COMPACT_ATOMS: atom_id res chain seq x y z
N MET A 1 5.14 11.94 2.79
CA MET A 1 4.37 10.75 2.35
C MET A 1 4.20 9.73 3.48
N PHE A 2 5.26 9.34 4.20
CA PHE A 2 5.19 8.32 5.26
C PHE A 2 4.16 8.61 6.36
N ALA A 3 4.15 9.82 6.92
CA ALA A 3 3.19 10.20 7.95
C ALA A 3 1.72 10.08 7.48
N ALA A 4 1.42 10.44 6.23
CA ALA A 4 0.06 10.31 5.68
C ALA A 4 -0.36 8.84 5.54
N ALA A 5 0.56 7.98 5.09
CA ALA A 5 0.33 6.54 5.00
C ALA A 5 0.02 5.93 6.39
N LEU A 6 0.77 6.34 7.42
CA LEU A 6 0.53 5.93 8.80
C LEU A 6 -0.82 6.43 9.34
N CYS A 7 -1.21 7.68 9.05
CA CYS A 7 -2.53 8.19 9.46
C CYS A 7 -3.68 7.35 8.90
N TYR A 8 -3.60 6.96 7.62
CA TYR A 8 -4.60 6.11 6.99
C TYR A 8 -4.53 4.65 7.46
N ARG A 9 -3.34 4.15 7.79
CA ARG A 9 -3.16 2.78 8.34
C ARG A 9 -3.73 2.67 9.75
N ASP A 10 -3.40 3.62 10.62
CA ASP A 10 -3.69 3.58 12.05
C ASP A 10 -5.03 4.26 12.41
N GLY A 11 -5.67 4.93 11.45
CA GLY A 11 -6.89 5.71 11.69
C GLY A 11 -6.65 6.96 12.54
N THR A 12 -5.45 7.55 12.47
CA THR A 12 -5.13 8.75 13.25
C THR A 12 -5.64 9.99 12.53
N GLY A 13 -6.68 10.63 13.09
CA GLY A 13 -7.31 11.83 12.52
C GLY A 13 -8.25 11.57 11.33
N THR A 14 -8.46 10.30 10.96
CA THR A 14 -9.39 9.82 9.92
C THR A 14 -9.82 8.38 10.24
N ALA A 15 -10.88 7.87 9.62
CA ALA A 15 -11.14 6.43 9.63
C ALA A 15 -10.00 5.68 8.89
N PRO A 16 -9.61 4.46 9.34
CA PRO A 16 -8.65 3.64 8.62
C PRO A 16 -9.05 3.42 7.17
N ASP A 17 -8.12 3.66 6.25
CA ASP A 17 -8.31 3.46 4.82
C ASP A 17 -7.06 2.75 4.24
N PRO A 18 -7.08 1.41 4.14
CA PRO A 18 -5.93 0.67 3.66
C PRO A 18 -5.59 0.97 2.19
N VAL A 19 -6.57 1.40 1.39
CA VAL A 19 -6.35 1.78 -0.02
C VAL A 19 -5.52 3.05 -0.10
N GLN A 20 -5.86 4.07 0.71
CA GLN A 20 -5.06 5.30 0.77
C GLN A 20 -3.69 5.06 1.39
N ALA A 21 -3.59 4.23 2.43
CA ALA A 21 -2.30 3.88 3.03
C ALA A 21 -1.35 3.23 1.99
N VAL A 22 -1.80 2.17 1.29
CA VAL A 22 -1.00 1.49 0.25
C VAL A 22 -0.67 2.44 -0.90
N ARG A 23 -1.61 3.29 -1.33
CA ARG A 23 -1.34 4.32 -2.36
C ARG A 23 -0.15 5.21 -1.97
N TRP A 24 -0.12 5.69 -0.72
CA TRP A 24 0.98 6.55 -0.25
C TRP A 24 2.29 5.79 -0.07
N PHE A 25 2.24 4.53 0.37
CA PHE A 25 3.38 3.63 0.44
C PHE A 25 4.00 3.34 -0.93
N LEU A 26 3.17 3.09 -1.94
CA LEU A 26 3.61 2.89 -3.32
C LEU A 26 4.32 4.12 -3.90
N ASN A 27 3.85 5.33 -3.61
CA ASN A 27 4.53 6.56 -4.06
C ASN A 27 5.91 6.77 -3.42
N MET A 28 6.24 6.08 -2.32
CA MET A 28 7.57 6.18 -1.71
C MET A 28 8.65 5.36 -2.45
N LEU A 29 8.26 4.51 -3.40
CA LEU A 29 9.18 3.82 -4.30
C LEU A 29 10.05 4.79 -5.12
N ASP A 30 9.48 5.92 -5.55
CA ASP A 30 10.18 6.89 -6.40
C ASP A 30 11.34 7.62 -5.71
N VAL A 31 11.33 7.64 -4.37
CA VAL A 31 12.37 8.28 -3.57
C VAL A 31 13.40 7.29 -3.02
N GLY A 32 13.35 6.02 -3.48
CA GLY A 32 14.26 4.97 -3.03
C GLY A 32 14.06 4.57 -1.56
N ASN A 33 12.91 4.89 -0.97
CA ASN A 33 12.61 4.56 0.42
C ASN A 33 12.00 3.15 0.51
N GLY A 34 12.86 2.18 0.84
CA GLY A 34 12.48 0.77 0.99
C GLY A 34 11.44 0.50 2.09
N ASP A 35 11.30 1.39 3.07
CA ASP A 35 10.32 1.24 4.16
C ASP A 35 8.88 1.28 3.64
N GLY A 36 8.62 2.05 2.58
CA GLY A 36 7.29 2.12 1.97
C GLY A 36 6.84 0.78 1.39
N VAL A 37 7.74 0.03 0.77
CA VAL A 37 7.41 -1.27 0.18
C VAL A 37 7.10 -2.31 1.25
N HIS A 38 7.90 -2.33 2.32
CA HIS A 38 7.69 -3.25 3.44
C HIS A 38 6.29 -3.06 4.04
N GLU A 39 5.91 -1.81 4.33
CA GLU A 39 4.60 -1.48 4.87
C GLU A 39 3.45 -1.79 3.90
N ALA A 40 3.62 -1.50 2.60
CA ALA A 40 2.63 -1.84 1.58
C ALA A 40 2.37 -3.35 1.52
N ILE A 41 3.43 -4.18 1.55
CA ILE A 41 3.29 -5.64 1.53
C ILE A 41 2.55 -6.13 2.78
N GLN A 42 2.93 -5.66 3.97
CA GLN A 42 2.29 -6.11 5.21
C GLN A 42 0.80 -5.76 5.23
N LEU A 43 0.44 -4.55 4.84
CA LEU A 43 -0.95 -4.12 4.81
C LEU A 43 -1.75 -4.88 3.74
N ALA A 44 -1.16 -5.12 2.56
CA ALA A 44 -1.77 -5.86 1.47
C ALA A 44 -2.17 -7.29 1.85
N ARG A 45 -1.52 -7.92 2.83
CA ARG A 45 -1.90 -9.27 3.33
C ARG A 45 -3.31 -9.34 3.91
N SER A 46 -3.86 -8.20 4.32
CA SER A 46 -5.21 -8.08 4.88
C SER A 46 -6.22 -7.46 3.91
N MET A 47 -5.80 -7.12 2.70
CA MET A 47 -6.61 -6.46 1.68
C MET A 47 -7.13 -7.45 0.66
N THR A 48 -8.20 -7.07 -0.04
CA THR A 48 -8.62 -7.80 -1.25
C THR A 48 -7.77 -7.38 -2.45
N GLU A 49 -7.70 -8.24 -3.47
CA GLU A 49 -7.04 -7.89 -4.74
C GLU A 49 -7.63 -6.62 -5.36
N GLU A 50 -8.94 -6.43 -5.26
CA GLU A 50 -9.64 -5.22 -5.73
C GLU A 50 -9.11 -3.95 -5.03
N GLN A 51 -8.95 -4.01 -3.71
CA GLN A 51 -8.39 -2.89 -2.93
C GLN A 51 -6.94 -2.60 -3.30
N ILE A 52 -6.14 -3.64 -3.56
CA ILE A 52 -4.74 -3.48 -3.98
C ILE A 52 -4.67 -2.85 -5.38
N ASN A 53 -5.49 -3.34 -6.32
CA ASN A 53 -5.58 -2.78 -7.66
C ASN A 53 -6.02 -1.30 -7.62
N GLN A 54 -7.00 -0.96 -6.78
CA GLN A 54 -7.43 0.41 -6.59
C GLN A 54 -6.32 1.31 -6.03
N ALA A 55 -5.57 0.84 -5.03
CA ALA A 55 -4.46 1.58 -4.44
C ALA A 55 -3.36 1.86 -5.47
N ALA A 56 -2.98 0.86 -6.26
CA ALA A 56 -2.00 0.98 -7.33
C ALA A 56 -2.45 1.94 -8.43
N LYS A 57 -3.73 1.88 -8.84
CA LYS A 57 -4.32 2.83 -9.78
C LYS A 57 -4.26 4.27 -9.27
N LEU A 58 -4.62 4.49 -8.00
CA LEU A 58 -4.56 5.83 -7.37
C LEU A 58 -3.12 6.35 -7.20
N ALA A 59 -2.14 5.46 -7.18
CA ALA A 59 -0.72 5.80 -7.17
C ALA A 59 -0.15 6.01 -8.60
N GLY A 60 -0.90 5.66 -9.65
CA GLY A 60 -0.38 5.62 -11.02
C GLY A 60 0.64 4.50 -11.25
N ARG A 61 0.59 3.45 -10.43
CA ARG A 61 1.55 2.33 -10.39
C ARG A 61 0.87 0.98 -10.57
N GLU A 62 -0.04 0.89 -11.53
CA GLU A 62 -0.79 -0.33 -11.85
C GLU A 62 0.10 -1.59 -12.02
N PRO A 63 1.31 -1.53 -12.62
CA PRO A 63 2.20 -2.69 -12.69
C PRO A 63 2.63 -3.25 -11.32
N ASP A 64 2.71 -2.40 -10.30
CA ASP A 64 3.13 -2.80 -8.96
C ASP A 64 2.03 -3.55 -8.20
N ALA A 65 0.77 -3.47 -8.65
CA ALA A 65 -0.36 -4.21 -8.08
C ALA A 65 -0.13 -5.72 -8.13
N HIS A 66 0.33 -6.23 -9.28
CA HIS A 66 0.59 -7.66 -9.46
C HIS A 66 1.70 -8.14 -8.53
N THR A 67 2.77 -7.37 -8.40
CA THR A 67 3.87 -7.66 -7.46
C THR A 67 3.36 -7.68 -6.01
N LEU A 68 2.55 -6.70 -5.60
CA LEU A 68 1.98 -6.66 -4.26
C LEU A 68 1.06 -7.86 -3.98
N ILE A 69 0.11 -8.16 -4.87
CA ILE A 69 -0.81 -9.29 -4.74
C ILE A 69 -0.04 -10.60 -4.63
N SER A 70 0.90 -10.82 -5.56
CA SER A 70 1.70 -12.04 -5.60
C SER A 70 2.69 -12.15 -4.44
N THR A 71 3.11 -11.06 -3.80
CA THR A 71 4.01 -11.10 -2.64
C THR A 71 3.22 -11.29 -1.35
N ALA A 72 2.10 -10.58 -1.19
CA ALA A 72 1.26 -10.61 0.01
C ALA A 72 0.57 -11.98 0.21
N HIS A 73 0.09 -12.61 -0.87
CA HIS A 73 -0.69 -13.85 -0.79
C HIS A 73 0.14 -15.14 -0.96
N ARG A 74 1.46 -15.03 -1.18
CA ARG A 74 2.33 -16.18 -1.50
C ARG A 74 3.22 -16.62 -0.33
N LEU A 75 3.25 -15.87 0.78
CA LEU A 75 4.03 -16.23 1.96
C LEU A 75 3.12 -16.91 3.01
N PRO A 76 3.50 -18.12 3.49
CA PRO A 76 2.73 -18.87 4.48
C PRO A 76 2.62 -18.18 5.84
#